data_AF-A0A3D2XID7-F1
#
_entry.id   AF-A0A3D2XID7-F1
#
_cell.length_a   1.000
_cell.length_b   1.000
_cell.length_c   1.000
_cell.angle_alpha   90.00
_cell.angle_beta   90.00
_cell.angle_gamma   90.00
#
_symmetry.space_group_name_H-M   'P 1'
#
loop_
_entity.id
_entity.type
_entity.pdbx_description
1 polymer ?
#
loop_
_entity_poly.entity_id
_entity_poly.type
_entity_poly.pdbx_seq_one_letter_code
_entity_poly.pdbx_strand_id
1 'polypeptide(L)'
;MLLDGIFVLVKGKFIGPDKPGPWANLFYKFNINVFKLGPLFIIFGLLWLTWIFALWTNQSWAFTFGVLLCILTLWYLPIGTLFSIITIAIMLFYRQKIGL
;
A
#
# COMPACT_ATOMS: atom_id res chain seq x y z
N MET A 1 -1.21 -4.47 4.23
CA MET A 1 -1.91 -3.24 4.67
C MET A 1 -3.30 -3.54 5.20
N LEU A 2 -4.20 -4.17 4.42
CA LEU A 2 -5.59 -4.42 4.85
C LEU A 2 -5.71 -5.15 6.20
N LEU A 3 -5.16 -6.37 6.30
CA LEU A 3 -5.26 -7.18 7.52
C LEU A 3 -4.63 -6.50 8.73
N ASP A 4 -3.50 -5.82 8.52
CA ASP A 4 -2.77 -5.10 9.56
C ASP A 4 -3.57 -3.88 10.07
N GLY A 5 -4.24 -3.17 9.16
CA GLY A 5 -5.16 -2.07 9.49
C GLY A 5 -6.41 -2.53 10.25
N ILE A 6 -6.98 -3.68 9.89
CA ILE A 6 -8.08 -4.30 10.65
C ILE A 6 -7.58 -4.71 12.05
N PHE A 7 -6.43 -5.36 12.12
CA PHE A 7 -5.87 -5.87 13.35
C PHE A 7 -5.57 -4.75 14.37
N VAL A 8 -4.98 -3.63 13.93
CA VAL A 8 -4.70 -2.50 14.83
C VAL A 8 -5.96 -1.83 15.36
N LEU A 9 -7.06 -1.80 14.58
CA LEU A 9 -8.34 -1.30 15.07
C LEU A 9 -8.95 -2.19 16.16
N VAL A 10 -8.77 -3.51 16.04
CA VAL A 10 -9.34 -4.48 16.99
C VAL A 10 -8.46 -4.67 18.23
N LYS A 11 -7.13 -4.64 18.06
CA LYS A 11 -6.16 -5.01 19.10
C LYS A 11 -5.37 -3.82 19.65
N GLY A 12 -5.48 -2.64 19.04
CA GLY A 12 -4.71 -1.45 19.43
C GLY A 12 -3.22 -1.51 19.09
N LYS A 13 -2.77 -2.57 18.39
CA LYS A 13 -1.38 -2.72 17.92
C LYS A 13 -1.33 -3.38 16.55
N PHE A 14 -0.28 -3.08 15.78
CA PHE A 14 -0.03 -3.75 14.49
C PHE A 14 0.41 -5.20 14.68
N ILE A 15 0.33 -5.99 13.62
CA ILE A 15 0.77 -7.39 13.61
C ILE A 15 2.30 -7.44 13.74
N GLY A 16 2.79 -8.22 14.71
CA GLY A 16 4.22 -8.42 14.94
C GLY A 16 4.70 -7.77 16.26
N PRO A 17 5.94 -7.24 16.30
CA PRO A 17 6.54 -6.69 17.51
C PRO A 17 5.82 -5.43 18.00
N ASP A 18 5.98 -5.10 19.28
CA ASP A 18 5.28 -3.95 19.89
C ASP A 18 5.68 -2.60 19.28
N LYS A 19 6.91 -2.49 18.77
CA LYS A 19 7.36 -1.31 18.02
C LYS A 19 7.02 -1.48 16.53
N PRO A 20 6.25 -0.57 15.93
CA PRO A 20 5.95 -0.61 14.50
C PRO A 20 7.20 -0.47 13.63
N GLY A 21 7.08 -0.87 12.36
CA GLY A 21 8.18 -0.89 11.41
C GLY A 21 8.80 0.49 11.11
N PRO A 22 9.91 0.55 10.33
CA PRO A 22 10.67 1.78 10.09
C PRO A 22 9.86 2.96 9.53
N TRP A 23 8.81 2.68 8.74
CA TRP A 23 7.87 3.68 8.25
C TRP A 23 7.24 4.52 9.38
N ALA A 24 7.06 3.97 10.58
CA ALA A 24 6.45 4.67 11.70
C ALA A 24 7.29 5.85 12.19
N ASN A 25 8.61 5.81 11.98
CA ASN A 25 9.51 6.92 12.31
C ASN A 25 9.16 8.20 11.54
N LEU A 26 8.60 8.10 10.32
CA LEU A 26 8.12 9.26 9.58
C LEU A 26 6.98 9.95 10.33
N PHE A 27 6.01 9.19 10.83
CA PHE A 27 4.84 9.70 11.54
C PHE A 27 5.18 10.18 12.96
N TYR A 28 6.10 9.48 13.65
CA TYR A 28 6.57 9.90 14.96
C TYR A 28 7.25 11.28 14.91
N LYS A 29 7.96 11.62 13.84
CA LYS A 29 8.52 12.97 13.64
C LYS A 29 7.45 14.08 13.61
N PHE A 30 6.23 13.75 13.20
CA PHE A 30 5.10 14.68 13.18
C PHE A 30 4.19 14.55 14.42
N ASN A 31 4.64 13.83 15.47
CA ASN A 31 3.84 13.54 16.66
C ASN A 31 2.50 12.83 16.37
N ILE A 32 2.43 12.06 15.26
CA ILE A 32 1.24 11.31 14.89
C ILE A 32 1.24 9.97 15.61
N ASN A 33 0.13 9.63 16.27
CA ASN A 33 -0.06 8.30 16.84
C ASN A 33 -0.33 7.27 15.74
N VAL A 34 0.68 6.48 15.41
CA VAL A 34 0.63 5.47 14.35
C VAL A 34 -0.43 4.38 14.57
N PHE A 35 -0.80 4.08 15.82
CA PHE A 35 -1.84 3.08 16.10
C PHE A 35 -3.25 3.55 15.72
N LYS A 36 -3.43 4.85 15.47
CA LYS A 36 -4.68 5.42 14.92
C LYS A 36 -4.72 5.37 13.39
N LEU A 37 -3.66 4.92 12.72
CA LEU A 37 -3.59 4.85 11.26
C LEU A 37 -4.25 3.60 10.66
N GLY A 38 -4.89 2.75 11.47
CA GLY A 38 -5.63 1.57 10.98
C GLY A 38 -6.55 1.83 9.78
N PRO A 39 -7.40 2.88 9.79
CA PRO A 39 -8.26 3.21 8.66
C PRO A 39 -7.47 3.54 7.39
N LEU A 40 -6.33 4.24 7.51
CA LEU A 40 -5.45 4.55 6.37
C LEU A 40 -4.92 3.26 5.72
N PHE A 41 -4.49 2.30 6.54
CA PHE A 41 -4.01 0.99 6.08
C PHE A 41 -5.11 0.17 5.41
N ILE A 42 -6.33 0.23 5.93
CA ILE A 42 -7.50 -0.42 5.32
C ILE A 42 -7.79 0.19 3.95
N ILE A 43 -7.86 1.52 3.85
CA ILE A 43 -8.12 2.23 2.59
C ILE A 43 -7.09 1.84 1.55
N PHE A 44 -5.79 1.92 1.86
CA PHE A 44 -4.75 1.49 0.91
C PHE A 44 -4.85 0.01 0.56
N GLY A 45 -5.14 -0.85 1.54
CA GLY A 45 -5.38 -2.27 1.30
C GLY A 45 -6.50 -2.52 0.29
N LEU A 46 -7.62 -1.80 0.41
CA LEU A 46 -8.72 -1.89 -0.54
C LEU A 46 -8.35 -1.32 -1.90
N LEU A 47 -7.65 -0.18 -1.97
CA LEU A 47 -7.18 0.40 -3.24
C LEU A 47 -6.28 -0.57 -4.00
N TRP A 48 -5.38 -1.27 -3.32
CA TRP A 48 -4.54 -2.32 -3.92
C TRP A 48 -5.37 -3.49 -4.46
N LEU A 49 -6.39 -3.95 -3.73
CA LEU A 49 -7.29 -5.00 -4.23
C LEU A 49 -8.11 -4.53 -5.43
N THR A 50 -8.62 -3.30 -5.40
CA THR A 50 -9.33 -2.68 -6.53
C THR A 50 -8.43 -2.59 -7.76
N TRP A 51 -7.15 -2.22 -7.59
CA TRP A 51 -6.21 -2.18 -8.69
C TRP A 51 -5.94 -3.57 -9.27
N ILE A 52 -5.75 -4.59 -8.43
CA ILE A 52 -5.59 -5.99 -8.89
C ILE A 52 -6.83 -6.44 -9.69
N PHE A 53 -8.03 -6.12 -9.23
CA PHE A 53 -9.26 -6.40 -9.95
C PHE A 53 -9.32 -5.66 -11.31
N ALA A 54 -8.89 -4.40 -11.34
CA ALA A 54 -8.82 -3.60 -12.56
C ALA A 54 -7.85 -4.19 -13.59
N LEU A 55 -6.68 -4.64 -13.13
CA LEU A 55 -5.71 -5.35 -13.97
C LEU A 55 -6.31 -6.64 -14.52
N TRP A 56 -6.90 -7.47 -13.66
CA TRP A 56 -7.48 -8.77 -14.06
C TRP A 56 -8.57 -8.60 -15.12
N THR A 57 -9.34 -7.51 -15.04
CA THR A 57 -10.44 -7.23 -15.96
C THR A 57 -10.04 -6.31 -17.12
N ASN A 58 -8.74 -6.06 -17.32
CA ASN A 58 -8.18 -5.23 -18.40
C ASN A 58 -8.83 -3.83 -18.49
N GLN A 59 -9.10 -3.20 -17.34
CA GLN A 59 -9.70 -1.87 -17.32
C GLN A 59 -8.72 -0.82 -17.84
N SER A 60 -9.20 0.09 -18.68
CA SER A 60 -8.37 1.14 -19.30
C SER A 60 -7.69 2.07 -18.28
N TRP A 61 -8.28 2.23 -17.10
CA TRP A 61 -7.74 3.08 -16.02
C TRP A 61 -6.74 2.36 -15.11
N ALA A 62 -6.54 1.04 -15.27
CA ALA A 62 -5.70 0.25 -14.38
C ALA A 62 -4.22 0.71 -14.39
N PHE A 63 -3.71 1.17 -15.53
CA PHE A 63 -2.35 1.73 -15.60
C PHE A 63 -2.21 3.01 -14.77
N THR A 64 -3.05 4.02 -15.05
CA THR A 64 -2.99 5.32 -14.36
C THR A 64 -3.23 5.15 -12.85
N PHE A 65 -4.20 4.33 -12.47
CA PHE A 65 -4.50 4.07 -11.07
C PHE A 65 -3.36 3.33 -10.37
N GLY A 66 -2.73 2.35 -11.01
CA GLY A 66 -1.57 1.63 -10.46
C GLY A 66 -0.39 2.53 -10.20
N VAL A 67 -0.06 3.42 -11.16
CA VAL A 67 1.03 4.39 -11.00
C VAL A 67 0.76 5.34 -9.83
N LEU A 68 -0.45 5.90 -9.76
CA LEU A 68 -0.85 6.77 -8.64
C LEU A 68 -0.77 6.04 -7.31
N LEU A 69 -1.27 4.80 -7.25
CA LEU A 69 -1.25 4.00 -6.03
C LEU A 69 0.18 3.70 -5.57
N CYS A 70 1.08 3.34 -6.49
CA CYS A 70 2.48 3.12 -6.18
C CYS A 70 3.14 4.38 -5.58
N ILE A 71 2.92 5.55 -6.17
CA ILE A 71 3.44 6.83 -5.65
C ILE A 71 2.90 7.07 -4.23
N LEU A 72 1.59 6.90 -4.03
CA LEU A 72 0.94 7.12 -2.74
C LEU A 72 1.37 6.13 -1.65
N THR A 73 1.97 4.98 -2.00
CA THR A 73 2.46 3.99 -1.03
C THR A 73 3.98 3.99 -0.82
N LEU A 74 4.73 4.90 -1.45
CA LEU A 74 6.18 4.99 -1.29
C LEU A 74 6.65 5.28 0.14
N TRP A 75 5.80 5.88 0.97
CA TRP A 75 6.11 6.16 2.38
C TRP A 75 6.17 4.90 3.26
N TYR A 76 5.61 3.77 2.81
CA TYR A 76 5.54 2.54 3.59
C TYR A 76 6.87 1.75 3.55
N LEU A 77 7.92 2.32 4.13
CA LEU A 77 9.28 1.80 4.12
C LEU A 77 9.48 0.53 5.01
N PRO A 78 10.31 -0.44 4.58
CA PRO A 78 10.87 -0.58 3.23
C PRO A 78 9.92 -1.34 2.28
N ILE A 79 8.98 -2.10 2.84
CA ILE A 79 8.22 -3.14 2.12
C ILE A 79 7.34 -2.53 1.03
N GLY A 80 6.54 -1.53 1.35
CA GLY A 80 5.66 -0.86 0.37
C GLY A 80 6.43 -0.11 -0.70
N THR A 81 7.55 0.51 -0.34
CA THR A 81 8.43 1.17 -1.31
C THR A 81 8.98 0.17 -2.32
N LEU A 82 9.49 -0.98 -1.84
CA LEU A 82 10.00 -2.05 -2.68
C LEU A 82 8.92 -2.58 -3.63
N PHE A 83 7.74 -2.90 -3.10
CA PHE A 83 6.61 -3.35 -3.92
C PHE A 83 6.20 -2.29 -4.95
N SER A 84 6.13 -1.01 -4.56
CA SER A 84 5.77 0.08 -5.48
C SER A 84 6.76 0.20 -6.64
N ILE A 85 8.07 0.10 -6.37
CA ILE A 85 9.11 0.17 -7.40
C ILE A 85 9.02 -1.05 -8.34
N ILE A 86 8.90 -2.25 -7.79
CA ILE A 86 8.76 -3.48 -8.59
C ILE A 86 7.51 -3.39 -9.47
N THR A 87 6.38 -2.97 -8.91
CA THR A 87 5.12 -2.82 -9.64
C THR A 87 5.23 -1.79 -10.76
N ILE A 88 5.84 -0.63 -10.52
CA ILE A 88 6.10 0.36 -11.58
C ILE A 88 6.97 -0.25 -12.68
N ALA A 89 8.06 -0.93 -12.34
CA ALA A 89 8.92 -1.58 -13.32
C ALA A 89 8.14 -2.60 -14.17
N ILE A 90 7.33 -3.46 -13.54
CA ILE A 90 6.48 -4.42 -14.25
C ILE A 90 5.50 -3.70 -15.18
N MET A 91 4.81 -2.66 -14.72
CA MET A 91 3.87 -1.89 -15.55
C MET A 91 4.54 -1.20 -16.74
N LEU A 92 5.78 -0.73 -16.59
CA LEU A 92 6.51 -0.06 -17.67
C LEU A 92 7.07 -1.05 -18.71
N PHE A 93 7.63 -2.18 -18.27
CA PHE A 93 8.31 -3.12 -19.17
C PHE A 93 7.40 -4.22 -19.72
N TYR A 94 6.32 -4.58 -19.03
CA TYR A 94 5.45 -5.70 -19.37
C TYR A 94 4.02 -5.28 -19.70
N ARG A 95 3.76 -3.98 -19.88
CA ARG A 95 2.45 -3.37 -20.11
C ARG A 95 1.54 -4.18 -21.04
N GLN A 96 2.01 -4.46 -22.26
CA GLN A 96 1.25 -5.18 -23.29
C GLN A 96 0.94 -6.64 -22.91
N LYS A 97 1.78 -7.28 -22.11
CA LYS A 97 1.59 -8.68 -21.68
C LYS A 97 0.64 -8.82 -20.50
N ILE A 98 0.45 -7.75 -19.72
CA ILE A 98 -0.42 -7.73 -18.53
C ILE A 98 -1.76 -7.05 -18.80
N GLY A 99 -2.10 -6.81 -20.08
CA GLY A 99 -3.40 -6.28 -20.48
C GLY A 99 -3.57 -4.76 -20.28
N LEU A 100 -2.46 -4.02 -20.23
CA LEU A 100 -2.42 -2.55 -20.07
C LEU A 100 -1.98 -1.80 -21.34
#